data_AF-A0A7J9QIK8-F1
#
_entry.id   AF-A0A7J9QIK8-F1
#
_cell.length_a   1.000
_cell.length_b   1.000
_cell.length_c   1.000
_cell.angle_alpha   90.00
_cell.angle_beta   90.00
_cell.angle_gamma   90.00
#
_symmetry.space_group_name_H-M   'P 1'
#
loop_
_entity.id
_entity.type
_entity.pdbx_description
1 polymer ?
#
loop_
_entity_poly.entity_id
_entity_poly.type
_entity_poly.pdbx_seq_one_letter_code
_entity_poly.pdbx_strand_id
1 'polypeptide(L)'
;MITIIGSGKVGGDAALFSALKKLDDQILLLDVAKGLPQGEAMDINHMLSEQGIDVEVKGSNDYEDMKGSNIVVVVAGSGRKPGMTRMDLLKINASIVKSVVENVKKYADDSMIIPVTNPLDPMAYITQKVSGFDRSRVFGMGGMLDLSRFRQFIHESTGYS
;
A
#
# COMPACT_ATOMS: atom_id res chain seq x y z
N MET A 1 -3.09 -14.18 -1.52
CA MET A 1 -3.53 -13.05 -0.67
C MET A 1 -2.65 -11.83 -0.90
N ILE A 2 -3.29 -10.68 -1.15
CA ILE A 2 -2.64 -9.36 -1.18
C ILE A 2 -2.85 -8.70 0.18
N THR A 3 -1.78 -8.19 0.80
CA THR A 3 -1.88 -7.37 2.02
C THR A 3 -1.55 -5.93 1.71
N ILE A 4 -2.37 -5.00 2.20
CA ILE A 4 -2.18 -3.56 2.09
C ILE A 4 -2.02 -3.00 3.50
N ILE A 5 -0.83 -2.46 3.79
CA ILE A 5 -0.47 -1.92 5.10
C ILE A 5 -0.61 -0.40 5.07
N GLY A 6 -1.56 0.10 5.85
CA GLY A 6 -2.07 1.47 5.86
C GLY A 6 -3.47 1.49 5.27
N SER A 7 -4.47 1.88 6.08
CA SER A 7 -5.90 1.94 5.73
C SER A 7 -6.41 3.38 5.58
N GLY A 8 -5.52 4.34 5.33
CA GLY A 8 -5.90 5.68 4.90
C GLY A 8 -6.34 5.69 3.43
N LYS A 9 -6.64 6.88 2.89
CA LYS A 9 -7.15 7.07 1.51
C LYS A 9 -6.49 6.20 0.44
N VAL A 10 -5.16 6.24 0.35
CA VAL A 10 -4.41 5.48 -0.67
C VAL A 10 -4.54 3.97 -0.47
N GLY A 11 -4.59 3.51 0.79
CA GLY A 11 -4.72 2.10 1.11
C GLY A 11 -6.12 1.56 0.88
N GLY A 12 -7.15 2.32 1.29
CA GLY A 12 -8.55 2.02 1.00
C GLY A 12 -8.81 1.95 -0.51
N ASP A 13 -8.34 2.95 -1.27
CA ASP A 13 -8.44 2.94 -2.74
C ASP A 13 -7.70 1.74 -3.35
N ALA A 14 -6.49 1.44 -2.87
CA ALA A 14 -5.73 0.29 -3.34
C ALA A 14 -6.47 -1.03 -3.10
N ALA A 15 -7.12 -1.20 -1.94
CA ALA A 15 -7.90 -2.39 -1.64
C ALA A 15 -9.16 -2.49 -2.49
N LEU A 16 -9.90 -1.38 -2.60
CA LEU A 16 -11.08 -1.28 -3.44
C LEU A 16 -10.77 -1.64 -4.90
N PHE A 17 -9.77 -1.01 -5.50
CA PHE A 17 -9.41 -1.29 -6.90
C PHE A 17 -8.82 -2.68 -7.09
N SER A 18 -8.12 -3.24 -6.09
CA SER A 18 -7.64 -4.63 -6.15
C SER A 18 -8.80 -5.61 -6.14
N ALA A 19 -9.82 -5.36 -5.32
CA ALA A 19 -11.01 -6.20 -5.24
C ALA A 19 -11.88 -6.09 -6.49
N LEU A 20 -12.17 -4.87 -6.96
CA LEU A 20 -12.92 -4.62 -8.19
C LEU A 20 -12.28 -5.28 -9.41
N LYS A 21 -10.94 -5.31 -9.46
CA LYS A 21 -10.17 -5.95 -10.54
C LYS A 21 -9.97 -7.44 -10.32
N LYS A 22 -10.45 -8.02 -9.21
CA LYS A 22 -10.28 -9.43 -8.85
C LYS A 22 -8.82 -9.87 -8.94
N LEU A 23 -7.91 -9.05 -8.40
CA LEU A 23 -6.47 -9.35 -8.42
C LEU A 23 -6.09 -10.47 -7.44
N ASP A 24 -6.94 -10.72 -6.46
CA ASP A 24 -6.87 -11.82 -5.50
C ASP A 24 -8.29 -12.10 -5.00
N ASP A 25 -8.55 -13.32 -4.55
CA ASP A 25 -9.84 -13.71 -3.96
C ASP A 25 -9.96 -13.18 -2.52
N GLN A 26 -8.81 -12.93 -1.86
CA GLN A 26 -8.74 -12.39 -0.51
C GLN A 26 -7.73 -11.25 -0.40
N ILE A 27 -8.18 -10.11 0.14
CA ILE A 27 -7.36 -8.93 0.39
C ILE A 27 -7.37 -8.60 1.88
N LEU A 28 -6.19 -8.39 2.45
CA LEU A 28 -6.03 -7.97 3.84
C LEU A 28 -5.69 -6.47 3.90
N LEU A 29 -6.54 -5.70 4.56
CA LEU A 29 -6.28 -4.31 4.92
C LEU A 29 -5.76 -4.26 6.37
N LEU A 30 -4.54 -3.76 6.56
CA LEU A 30 -3.89 -3.75 7.87
C LEU A 30 -3.57 -2.32 8.30
N ASP A 31 -3.94 -1.93 9.52
CA ASP A 31 -3.52 -0.65 10.11
C ASP A 31 -3.29 -0.77 11.61
N VAL A 32 -2.58 0.18 12.20
CA VAL A 32 -2.42 0.29 13.65
C VAL A 32 -3.60 0.99 14.32
N ALA A 33 -4.36 1.80 13.56
CA ALA A 33 -5.57 2.47 14.02
C ALA A 33 -6.71 1.45 14.18
N LYS A 34 -7.06 1.10 15.42
CA LYS A 34 -8.14 0.15 15.72
C LYS A 34 -9.47 0.61 15.12
N GLY A 35 -10.19 -0.32 14.50
CA GLY A 35 -11.51 -0.08 13.90
C GLY A 35 -11.45 0.52 12.49
N LEU A 36 -10.39 1.25 12.13
CA LEU A 36 -10.22 1.81 10.79
C LEU A 36 -10.17 0.72 9.70
N PRO A 37 -9.29 -0.30 9.78
CA PRO A 37 -9.20 -1.28 8.71
C PRO A 37 -10.47 -2.12 8.58
N GLN A 38 -11.15 -2.39 9.70
CA GLN A 38 -12.41 -3.14 9.72
C GLN A 38 -13.56 -2.34 9.10
N GLY A 39 -13.63 -1.04 9.37
CA GLY A 39 -14.63 -0.15 8.78
C GLY A 39 -14.47 -0.06 7.27
N GLU A 40 -13.26 0.23 6.79
CA GLU A 40 -12.95 0.31 5.35
C GLU A 40 -13.23 -1.02 4.64
N ALA A 41 -12.82 -2.15 5.23
CA ALA A 41 -13.09 -3.47 4.68
C ALA A 41 -14.60 -3.78 4.62
N MET A 42 -15.38 -3.36 5.63
CA MET A 42 -16.83 -3.53 5.66
C MET A 42 -17.50 -2.75 4.53
N ASP A 43 -17.13 -1.48 4.34
CA ASP A 43 -17.69 -0.65 3.27
C ASP A 43 -17.35 -1.22 1.88
N ILE A 44 -16.12 -1.69 1.68
CA ILE A 44 -15.73 -2.35 0.42
C ILE A 44 -16.57 -3.62 0.20
N ASN A 45 -16.70 -4.50 1.18
CA ASN A 45 -17.48 -5.74 1.04
C ASN A 45 -18.96 -5.48 0.76
N HIS A 46 -19.57 -4.44 1.36
CA HIS A 46 -20.94 -4.04 1.04
C HIS A 46 -21.09 -3.67 -0.45
N MET A 47 -20.14 -2.91 -0.99
CA MET A 47 -20.13 -2.54 -2.40
C MET A 47 -19.85 -3.74 -3.32
N LEU A 48 -18.90 -4.62 -2.96
CA LEU A 48 -18.62 -5.83 -3.76
C LEU A 48 -19.83 -6.76 -3.81
N SER A 49 -20.54 -6.92 -2.69
CA SER A 49 -21.77 -7.70 -2.61
C SER A 49 -22.87 -7.13 -3.51
N GLU A 50 -23.01 -5.80 -3.57
CA GLU A 50 -23.99 -5.15 -4.45
C GLU A 50 -23.69 -5.42 -5.93
N GLN A 51 -22.40 -5.45 -6.30
CA GLN A 51 -21.95 -5.72 -7.67
C GLN A 51 -21.84 -7.21 -8.01
N GLY A 52 -22.13 -8.12 -7.07
CA GLY A 52 -21.96 -9.57 -7.26
C GLY A 52 -20.51 -9.98 -7.50
N ILE A 53 -19.55 -9.26 -6.91
CA ILE A 53 -18.12 -9.56 -6.99
C ILE A 53 -17.72 -10.47 -5.83
N ASP A 54 -17.28 -11.68 -6.19
CA ASP A 54 -16.82 -12.71 -5.24
C ASP A 54 -15.35 -12.51 -4.86
N VAL A 55 -15.09 -11.49 -4.03
CA VAL A 55 -13.79 -11.20 -3.42
C VAL A 55 -14.04 -10.75 -1.98
N GLU A 56 -13.23 -11.20 -1.03
CA GLU A 56 -13.35 -10.81 0.37
C GLU A 56 -12.23 -9.84 0.78
N VAL A 57 -12.61 -8.72 1.41
CA VAL A 57 -11.66 -7.82 2.08
C VAL A 57 -11.76 -8.00 3.59
N LYS A 58 -10.64 -8.34 4.25
CA LYS A 58 -10.55 -8.46 5.70
C LYS A 58 -9.79 -7.26 6.27
N GLY A 59 -10.34 -6.60 7.28
CA GLY A 59 -9.63 -5.59 8.07
C GLY A 59 -8.96 -6.17 9.31
N SER A 60 -7.70 -5.85 9.57
CA SER A 60 -6.98 -6.28 10.78
C SER A 60 -6.05 -5.22 11.36
N ASN A 61 -5.75 -5.39 12.65
CA ASN A 61 -4.70 -4.66 13.35
C ASN A 61 -3.51 -5.54 13.74
N ASP A 62 -3.56 -6.84 13.42
CA ASP A 62 -2.51 -7.81 13.75
C ASP A 62 -1.67 -8.14 12.51
N TYR A 63 -0.35 -7.99 12.65
CA TYR A 63 0.61 -8.37 11.62
C TYR A 63 0.63 -9.86 11.34
N GLU A 64 0.22 -10.71 12.27
CA GLU A 64 0.18 -12.16 12.04
C GLU A 64 -0.84 -12.57 10.97
N ASP A 65 -1.90 -11.76 10.77
CA ASP A 65 -2.94 -12.03 9.77
C ASP A 65 -2.41 -11.96 8.32
N MET A 66 -1.22 -11.39 8.08
CA MET A 66 -0.63 -11.35 6.72
C MET A 66 0.08 -12.64 6.31
N LYS A 67 0.04 -13.69 7.15
CA LYS A 67 0.63 -14.98 6.83
C LYS A 67 0.07 -15.53 5.51
N GLY A 68 0.97 -15.95 4.63
CA GLY A 68 0.62 -16.47 3.30
C GLY A 68 0.43 -15.40 2.21
N SER A 69 0.72 -14.13 2.50
CA SER A 69 0.63 -13.07 1.50
C SER A 69 1.69 -13.19 0.41
N ASN A 70 1.25 -13.12 -0.85
CA ASN A 70 2.15 -13.15 -2.02
C ASN A 70 2.66 -11.75 -2.37
N ILE A 71 1.86 -10.72 -2.09
CA ILE A 71 2.19 -9.31 -2.32
C ILE A 71 1.83 -8.51 -1.08
N VAL A 72 2.74 -7.65 -0.63
CA VAL A 72 2.54 -6.70 0.45
C VAL A 72 2.75 -5.28 -0.06
N VAL A 73 1.70 -4.48 -0.10
CA VAL A 73 1.74 -3.06 -0.47
C VAL A 73 1.92 -2.23 0.80
N VAL A 74 3.00 -1.45 0.87
CA VAL A 74 3.32 -0.62 2.04
C VAL A 74 2.95 0.83 1.75
N VAL A 75 1.79 1.23 2.24
CA VAL A 75 1.24 2.59 2.14
C VAL A 75 1.46 3.39 3.42
N ALA A 76 1.65 2.70 4.55
CA ALA A 76 1.82 3.29 5.87
C ALA A 76 2.96 4.32 5.91
N GLY A 77 2.62 5.52 6.37
CA GLY A 77 3.53 6.63 6.51
C GLY A 77 2.82 7.89 6.97
N SER A 78 3.59 8.88 7.41
CA SER A 78 3.07 10.20 7.71
C SER A 78 3.05 11.06 6.45
N GLY A 79 1.96 11.81 6.27
CA GLY A 79 1.95 12.97 5.40
C GLY A 79 2.81 14.10 5.96
N ARG A 80 3.25 15.03 5.09
CA ARG A 80 3.97 16.23 5.51
C ARG A 80 3.06 17.14 6.33
N LYS A 81 3.51 17.53 7.52
CA LYS A 81 2.79 18.50 8.38
C LYS A 81 3.34 19.91 8.18
N PRO A 82 2.55 20.98 8.43
CA PRO A 82 3.05 22.35 8.43
C PRO A 82 4.28 22.48 9.35
N GLY A 83 5.31 23.20 8.89
CA GLY A 83 6.57 23.36 9.63
C GLY A 83 7.57 22.20 9.53
N MET A 84 7.20 21.06 8.93
CA MET A 84 8.09 19.90 8.79
C MET A 84 9.06 20.05 7.60
N THR A 85 10.35 19.81 7.85
CA THR A 85 11.36 19.78 6.79
C THR A 85 11.26 18.47 5.98
N ARG A 86 11.88 18.45 4.79
CA ARG A 86 11.98 17.22 4.00
C ARG A 86 12.75 16.12 4.74
N MET A 87 13.77 16.51 5.51
CA MET A 87 14.60 15.57 6.27
C MET A 87 13.84 14.94 7.44
N ASP A 88 13.00 15.71 8.13
CA ASP A 88 12.17 15.19 9.23
C ASP A 88 11.16 14.17 8.72
N LEU A 89 10.48 14.49 7.62
CA LEU A 89 9.53 13.57 6.98
C LEU A 89 10.21 12.27 6.56
N LEU A 90 11.41 12.36 5.96
CA LEU A 90 12.19 11.20 5.58
C LEU A 90 12.52 10.31 6.79
N LYS A 91 13.00 10.89 7.90
CA LYS A 91 13.34 10.15 9.11
C LYS A 91 12.13 9.45 9.74
N ILE A 92 10.98 10.13 9.78
CA ILE A 92 9.73 9.56 10.31
C ILE A 92 9.30 8.37 9.45
N ASN A 93 9.21 8.55 8.13
CA ASN A 93 8.74 7.49 7.24
C ASN A 93 9.74 6.34 7.14
N ALA A 94 11.05 6.61 7.23
CA ALA A 94 12.08 5.59 7.33
C ALA A 94 11.86 4.67 8.55
N SER A 95 11.54 5.25 9.71
CA SER A 95 11.27 4.48 10.93
C SER A 95 10.00 3.64 10.80
N ILE A 96 8.92 4.21 10.27
CA ILE A 96 7.65 3.51 10.05
C ILE A 96 7.84 2.35 9.07
N VAL A 97 8.43 2.60 7.91
CA VAL A 97 8.67 1.58 6.87
C VAL A 97 9.59 0.48 7.40
N LYS A 98 10.64 0.82 8.14
CA LYS A 98 11.51 -0.18 8.77
C LYS A 98 10.72 -1.12 9.68
N SER A 99 9.91 -0.58 10.59
CA SER A 99 9.07 -1.38 11.51
C SER A 99 8.07 -2.28 10.76
N VAL A 100 7.42 -1.74 9.74
CA VAL A 100 6.51 -2.51 8.88
C VAL A 100 7.24 -3.65 8.20
N VAL A 101 8.39 -3.37 7.57
CA VAL A 101 9.15 -4.37 6.79
C VAL A 101 9.76 -5.46 7.70
N GLU A 102 10.13 -5.13 8.93
CA GLU A 102 10.54 -6.14 9.92
C GLU A 102 9.40 -7.13 10.23
N ASN A 103 8.16 -6.67 10.29
CA ASN A 103 7.00 -7.55 10.44
C ASN A 103 6.68 -8.34 9.16
N VAL A 104 6.83 -7.73 7.98
CA VAL A 104 6.70 -8.45 6.70
C VAL A 104 7.70 -9.59 6.63
N LYS A 105 8.96 -9.35 7.00
CA LYS A 105 9.99 -10.38 7.08
C LYS A 105 9.65 -11.50 8.07
N LYS A 106 8.86 -11.21 9.11
CA LYS A 106 8.47 -12.19 10.13
C LYS A 106 7.27 -13.05 9.71
N TYR A 107 6.29 -12.45 9.03
CA TYR A 107 4.99 -13.09 8.80
C TYR A 107 4.70 -13.38 7.32
N ALA A 108 5.39 -12.73 6.38
CA ALA A 108 5.24 -12.91 4.93
C ALA A 108 6.61 -12.87 4.23
N ASP A 109 7.51 -13.74 4.69
CA ASP A 109 8.92 -13.83 4.24
C ASP A 109 9.10 -14.28 2.79
N ASP A 110 8.06 -14.82 2.16
CA ASP A 110 8.02 -15.20 0.74
C ASP A 110 7.30 -14.17 -0.18
N SER A 111 6.84 -13.04 0.36
CA SER A 111 6.09 -12.04 -0.41
C SER A 111 6.95 -11.15 -1.33
N MET A 112 6.34 -10.56 -2.35
CA MET A 112 6.85 -9.33 -2.94
C MET A 112 6.43 -8.12 -2.10
N ILE A 113 7.23 -7.05 -2.10
CA ILE A 113 6.92 -5.81 -1.38
C ILE A 113 6.84 -4.64 -2.36
N ILE A 114 5.73 -3.89 -2.29
CA ILE A 114 5.49 -2.69 -3.08
C ILE A 114 5.41 -1.47 -2.15
N PRO A 115 6.54 -0.79 -1.87
CA PRO A 115 6.49 0.46 -1.13
C PRO A 115 5.86 1.57 -1.98
N VAL A 116 4.91 2.28 -1.36
CA VAL A 116 4.20 3.45 -1.89
C VAL A 116 4.55 4.71 -1.07
N THR A 117 4.95 4.53 0.19
CA THR A 117 5.27 5.63 1.11
C THR A 117 6.33 6.58 0.55
N ASN A 118 6.05 7.88 0.61
CA ASN A 118 6.96 8.91 0.15
C ASN A 118 7.94 9.37 1.26
N PRO A 119 9.18 9.79 0.91
CA PRO A 119 9.75 9.82 -0.44
C PRO A 119 10.07 8.41 -0.97
N LEU A 120 9.59 8.11 -2.19
CA LEU A 120 9.52 6.73 -2.69
C LEU A 120 10.89 6.04 -2.80
N ASP A 121 11.88 6.65 -3.46
CA ASP A 121 13.17 5.97 -3.71
C ASP A 121 13.93 5.63 -2.40
N PRO A 122 14.02 6.55 -1.42
CA PRO A 122 14.55 6.20 -0.10
C PRO A 122 13.76 5.09 0.59
N MET A 123 12.42 5.10 0.52
CA MET A 123 11.59 4.05 1.15
C MET A 123 11.78 2.70 0.46
N ALA A 124 11.92 2.66 -0.87
CA ALA A 124 12.22 1.44 -1.61
C ALA A 124 13.59 0.87 -1.24
N TYR A 125 14.60 1.74 -1.11
CA TYR A 125 15.93 1.33 -0.65
C TYR A 125 15.91 0.76 0.77
N ILE A 126 15.24 1.44 1.71
CA ILE A 126 15.09 0.94 3.09
C ILE A 126 14.36 -0.39 3.11
N THR A 127 13.29 -0.53 2.33
CA THR A 127 12.52 -1.77 2.21
C THR A 127 13.40 -2.92 1.76
N GLN A 128 14.20 -2.72 0.72
CA GLN A 128 15.15 -3.73 0.21
C GLN A 128 16.21 -4.09 1.26
N LYS A 129 16.77 -3.10 1.95
CA LYS A 129 17.83 -3.32 2.93
C LYS A 129 17.35 -4.01 4.21
N VAL A 130 16.17 -3.65 4.71
CA VAL A 130 15.62 -4.17 5.96
C VAL A 130 15.03 -5.56 5.77
N SER A 131 14.28 -5.79 4.68
CA SER A 131 13.75 -7.12 4.37
C SER A 131 14.89 -8.12 4.15
N GLY A 132 15.95 -7.70 3.46
CA GLY A 132 17.00 -8.60 2.98
C GLY A 132 16.55 -9.46 1.81
N PHE A 133 15.40 -9.14 1.21
CA PHE A 133 14.88 -9.87 0.05
C PHE A 133 15.71 -9.56 -1.20
N ASP A 134 15.64 -10.49 -2.17
CA ASP A 134 16.16 -10.27 -3.51
C ASP A 134 15.58 -9.00 -4.12
N ARG A 135 16.39 -8.31 -4.93
CA ARG A 135 15.98 -7.07 -5.60
C ARG A 135 14.75 -7.27 -6.50
N SER A 136 14.56 -8.47 -7.04
CA SER A 136 13.40 -8.86 -7.84
C SER A 136 12.12 -9.04 -7.03
N ARG A 137 12.14 -8.82 -5.70
CA ARG A 137 10.97 -8.90 -4.83
C ARG A 137 10.58 -7.55 -4.20
N VAL A 138 11.28 -6.46 -4.54
CA VAL A 138 10.97 -5.12 -4.01
C VAL A 138 10.80 -4.13 -5.16
N PHE A 139 9.58 -3.62 -5.32
CA PHE A 139 9.18 -2.76 -6.44
C PHE A 139 8.54 -1.48 -5.91
N GLY A 140 9.22 -0.35 -6.00
CA GLY A 140 8.53 0.93 -5.75
C GLY A 140 7.38 1.13 -6.75
N MET A 141 6.31 1.83 -6.35
CA MET A 141 5.18 2.19 -7.23
C MET A 141 5.63 2.85 -8.57
N GLY A 142 6.81 3.44 -8.58
CA GLY A 142 7.42 4.07 -9.75
C GLY A 142 6.73 5.37 -10.15
N GLY A 143 7.05 5.86 -11.35
CA GLY A 143 6.53 7.10 -11.91
C GLY A 143 5.20 6.96 -12.66
N MET A 144 4.43 5.89 -12.46
CA MET A 144 3.20 5.65 -13.23
C MET A 144 2.17 6.77 -13.05
N LEU A 145 2.06 7.30 -11.83
CA LEU A 145 1.19 8.45 -11.56
C LEU A 145 1.71 9.72 -12.24
N ASP A 146 3.02 9.95 -12.26
CA ASP A 146 3.61 11.11 -12.92
C ASP A 146 3.48 11.03 -14.44
N LEU A 147 3.57 9.82 -15.02
CA LEU A 147 3.26 9.59 -16.42
C LEU A 147 1.78 9.86 -16.72
N SER A 148 0.88 9.45 -15.83
CA SER A 148 -0.56 9.72 -15.98
C SER A 148 -0.85 11.23 -15.93
N ARG A 149 -0.20 11.96 -15.02
CA ARG A 149 -0.26 13.43 -14.96
C ARG A 149 0.30 14.07 -16.22
N PHE A 150 1.43 13.58 -16.73
CA PHE A 150 2.02 14.09 -17.96
C PHE A 150 1.08 13.92 -19.17
N ARG A 151 0.44 12.74 -19.29
CA ARG A 151 -0.59 12.50 -20.32
C ARG A 151 -1.77 13.46 -20.19
N GLN A 152 -2.23 13.71 -18.96
CA GLN A 152 -3.31 14.66 -18.69
C GLN A 152 -2.91 16.09 -19.12
N PHE A 153 -1.68 16.53 -18.85
CA PHE A 153 -1.22 17.85 -19.28
C PHE A 153 -1.09 17.98 -20.80
N ILE A 154 -0.73 16.91 -21.51
CA ILE A 154 -0.78 16.87 -22.99
C ILE A 154 -2.21 17.03 -23.47
N HIS A 155 -3.17 16.31 -22.87
CA HIS A 155 -4.58 16.43 -23.19
C HIS A 155 -5.10 17.86 -22.98
N GLU A 156 -4.82 18.47 -21.83
CA GLU A 156 -5.23 19.84 -21.52
C GLU A 156 -4.63 20.86 -22.49
N SER A 157 -3.42 20.61 -22.99
CA SER A 157 -2.73 21.49 -23.92
C SER A 157 -3.15 21.32 -25.38
N THR A 158 -3.66 20.15 -25.77
CA THR A 158 -3.86 19.79 -27.19
C THR A 158 -5.29 19.37 -27.54
N GLY A 159 -6.10 18.99 -26.56
CA GLY A 159 -7.43 18.41 -26.74
C GLY A 159 -7.45 16.93 -27.16
N TYR A 160 -6.29 16.29 -27.30
CA TYR A 160 -6.18 14.89 -27.75
C TYR A 160 -5.86 13.95 -26.58
N SER A 161 -6.28 12.69 -26.69
CA SER A 161 -6.00 11.64 -25.69
C SER A 161 -4.80 10.77 -26.06
#